data_AF-A0A7C9D4B7-F1
#
_entry.id   AF-A0A7C9D4B7-F1
#
_cell.length_a   1.000
_cell.length_b   1.000
_cell.length_c   1.000
_cell.angle_alpha   90.00
_cell.angle_beta   90.00
_cell.angle_gamma   90.00
#
_symmetry.space_group_name_H-M   'P 1'
#
loop_
_entity.id
_entity.type
_entity.pdbx_description
1 polymer ?
#
loop_
_entity_poly.entity_id
_entity_poly.type
_entity_poly.pdbx_seq_one_letter_code
_entity_poly.pdbx_strand_id
1 'polypeptide(L)'
;TLIKQYGLGKTTNEAMFVIEAYRTLRDRGPYPADQVIKDLEGSFGFVIYDKNAGTVFIAQGEDQRVQLFWGIAADGSVVISDNKDVIKASCAKSFAPFPPGCMFHSEGGLMSFEHPKNKLK
;
A
#
# COMPACT_ATOMS: atom_id res chain seq x y z
N THR A 1 -1.40 -6.66 -21.69
CA THR A 1 -2.12 -5.53 -21.04
C THR A 1 -2.55 -5.99 -19.67
N LEU A 2 -2.32 -5.18 -18.64
CA LEU A 2 -2.63 -5.44 -17.22
C LEU A 2 -4.04 -6.04 -17.02
N ILE A 3 -5.00 -5.59 -17.84
CA ILE A 3 -6.37 -6.12 -17.92
C ILE A 3 -6.43 -7.66 -18.03
N LYS A 4 -5.59 -8.29 -18.86
CA LYS A 4 -5.56 -9.76 -19.00
C LYS A 4 -4.84 -10.46 -17.86
N GLN A 5 -3.78 -9.86 -17.31
CA GLN A 5 -2.99 -10.46 -16.22
C GLN A 5 -3.78 -10.48 -14.91
N TYR A 6 -4.53 -9.42 -14.64
CA TYR A 6 -5.30 -9.24 -13.42
C TYR A 6 -6.81 -9.52 -13.58
N GLY A 7 -7.22 -10.08 -14.73
CA GLY A 7 -8.62 -10.49 -14.95
C GLY A 7 -9.65 -9.35 -14.93
N LEU A 8 -9.24 -8.14 -15.31
CA LEU A 8 -10.09 -6.95 -15.21
C LEU A 8 -11.19 -6.94 -16.28
N GLY A 9 -12.40 -6.53 -15.88
CA GLY A 9 -13.54 -6.35 -16.78
C GLY A 9 -13.49 -5.03 -17.57
N LYS A 10 -14.43 -4.86 -18.51
CA LYS A 10 -14.55 -3.67 -19.39
C LYS A 10 -14.86 -2.35 -18.67
N THR A 11 -15.19 -2.37 -17.37
CA THR A 11 -15.51 -1.19 -16.55
C THR A 11 -14.73 -1.25 -15.23
N THR A 12 -13.43 -0.97 -15.30
CA THR A 12 -12.53 -1.05 -14.14
C THR A 12 -12.01 0.35 -13.84
N ASN A 13 -12.36 0.90 -12.67
CA ASN A 13 -11.68 2.08 -12.14
C ASN A 13 -10.38 1.66 -11.42
N GLU A 14 -9.50 2.61 -11.13
CA GLU A 14 -8.16 2.34 -10.58
C GLU A 14 -8.21 1.60 -9.23
N ALA A 15 -9.21 1.88 -8.40
CA ALA A 15 -9.41 1.18 -7.13
C ALA A 15 -9.73 -0.31 -7.33
N MET A 16 -10.63 -0.64 -8.26
CA MET A 16 -10.95 -2.03 -8.60
C MET A 16 -9.75 -2.75 -9.20
N PHE A 17 -8.94 -2.05 -10.01
CA PHE A 17 -7.71 -2.60 -10.53
C PHE A 17 -6.74 -3.02 -9.42
N VAL A 18 -6.48 -2.12 -8.47
CA VAL A 18 -5.59 -2.38 -7.32
C VAL A 18 -6.10 -3.54 -6.45
N ILE A 19 -7.42 -3.63 -6.23
CA ILE A 19 -8.04 -4.74 -5.48
C ILE A 19 -7.83 -6.08 -6.17
N GLU A 20 -8.11 -6.17 -7.47
CA GLU A 20 -7.96 -7.43 -8.23
C GLU A 20 -6.48 -7.84 -8.38
N ALA A 21 -5.59 -6.85 -8.51
CA ALA A 21 -4.16 -7.08 -8.51
C ALA A 21 -3.68 -7.68 -7.18
N TYR A 22 -4.09 -7.10 -6.05
CA TYR A 22 -3.82 -7.64 -4.71
C TYR A 22 -4.39 -9.06 -4.52
N ARG A 23 -5.64 -9.30 -4.92
CA ARG A 23 -6.27 -10.64 -4.84
C ARG A 23 -5.50 -11.68 -5.63
N THR A 24 -5.01 -11.30 -6.81
CA THR A 24 -4.19 -12.19 -7.66
C THR A 24 -2.90 -12.61 -6.95
N LEU A 25 -2.21 -11.69 -6.27
CA LEU A 25 -1.02 -12.00 -5.47
C LEU A 25 -1.33 -12.97 -4.33
N ARG A 26 -2.41 -12.70 -3.59
CA ARG A 26 -2.82 -13.52 -2.45
C ARG A 26 -3.23 -14.93 -2.86
N ASP A 27 -4.08 -15.03 -3.87
CA ASP A 27 -4.76 -16.27 -4.23
C ASP A 27 -3.95 -17.15 -5.20
N ARG A 28 -2.99 -16.57 -5.94
CA ARG A 28 -2.21 -17.28 -6.97
C ARG A 28 -0.71 -17.19 -6.67
N GLY A 29 -0.18 -18.12 -5.88
CA GLY A 29 1.26 -18.22 -5.62
C GLY A 29 2.09 -18.53 -6.88
N PRO A 30 3.42 -18.26 -6.91
CA PRO A 30 4.26 -17.63 -5.88
C PRO A 30 4.68 -16.22 -6.34
N TYR A 31 3.73 -15.28 -6.40
CA TYR A 31 4.04 -13.91 -6.82
C TYR A 31 4.19 -12.99 -5.59
N PRO A 32 5.40 -12.45 -5.34
CA PRO A 32 5.62 -11.57 -4.20
C PRO A 32 4.92 -10.22 -4.38
N ALA A 33 4.53 -9.59 -3.27
CA ALA A 33 3.69 -8.39 -3.28
C ALA A 33 4.28 -7.19 -4.04
N ASP A 34 5.60 -7.20 -4.28
CA ASP A 34 6.30 -6.21 -5.09
C ASP A 34 5.94 -6.26 -6.57
N GLN A 35 5.38 -7.36 -7.08
CA GLN A 35 5.01 -7.45 -8.50
C GLN A 35 3.84 -6.54 -8.88
N VAL A 36 2.81 -6.44 -8.02
CA VAL A 36 1.67 -5.55 -8.32
C VAL A 36 2.13 -4.11 -8.36
N ILE A 37 3.02 -3.71 -7.46
CA ILE A 37 3.48 -2.33 -7.39
C ILE A 37 4.38 -1.96 -8.56
N LYS A 38 5.24 -2.87 -9.02
CA LYS A 38 6.11 -2.63 -10.19
C LYS A 38 5.34 -2.37 -11.47
N ASP A 39 4.13 -2.91 -11.56
CA ASP A 39 3.25 -2.75 -12.72
C ASP A 39 2.38 -1.48 -12.65
N LEU A 40 2.39 -0.75 -11.53
CA LEU A 40 1.66 0.51 -11.39
C LEU A 40 2.48 1.66 -11.96
N GLU A 41 1.92 2.33 -12.96
CA GLU A 41 2.45 3.57 -13.51
C GLU A 41 1.67 4.78 -12.98
N GLY A 42 2.38 5.87 -12.70
CA GLY A 42 1.80 7.13 -12.25
C GLY A 42 1.89 7.37 -10.74
N SER A 43 1.21 8.42 -10.28
CA SER A 43 1.19 8.82 -8.88
C SER A 43 0.13 8.03 -8.11
N PHE A 44 0.52 7.30 -7.07
CA PHE A 44 -0.43 6.52 -6.28
C PHE A 44 -0.07 6.47 -4.79
N GLY A 45 -1.11 6.31 -3.98
CA GLY A 45 -1.03 5.97 -2.57
C GLY A 45 -2.34 5.30 -2.17
N PHE A 46 -2.28 4.11 -1.59
CA PHE A 46 -3.48 3.37 -1.23
C PHE A 46 -3.28 2.48 -0.01
N VAL A 47 -4.41 2.07 0.59
CA VAL A 47 -4.48 1.12 1.69
C VAL A 47 -5.53 0.06 1.33
N ILE A 48 -5.16 -1.21 1.45
CA ILE A 48 -6.06 -2.36 1.29
C ILE A 48 -6.14 -3.05 2.65
N TYR A 49 -7.38 -3.26 3.11
CA TYR A 49 -7.66 -4.16 4.21
C TYR A 49 -8.32 -5.42 3.67
N ASP A 50 -7.65 -6.56 3.82
CA ASP A 50 -8.21 -7.86 3.47
C ASP A 50 -8.85 -8.48 4.71
N LYS A 51 -10.19 -8.42 4.78
CA LYS A 51 -10.96 -9.04 5.86
C LYS A 51 -10.77 -10.55 5.94
N ASN A 52 -10.58 -11.23 4.81
CA ASN A 52 -10.50 -12.70 4.78
C ASN A 52 -9.16 -13.20 5.32
N ALA A 53 -8.07 -12.52 4.96
CA ALA A 53 -6.73 -12.82 5.48
C ALA A 53 -6.45 -12.14 6.83
N GLY A 54 -7.20 -11.10 7.19
CA GLY A 54 -6.92 -10.26 8.35
C GLY A 54 -5.66 -9.40 8.18
N THR A 55 -5.27 -9.09 6.94
CA THR A 55 -4.01 -8.40 6.62
C THR A 55 -4.25 -7.00 6.08
N VAL A 56 -3.21 -6.16 6.21
CA VAL A 56 -3.19 -4.80 5.69
C VAL A 56 -2.04 -4.68 4.70
N PHE A 57 -2.32 -4.08 3.54
CA PHE A 57 -1.34 -3.74 2.52
C PHE A 57 -1.40 -2.25 2.20
N ILE A 58 -0.26 -1.57 2.26
CA ILE A 58 -0.12 -0.14 2.02
C ILE A 58 0.95 0.04 0.96
N ALA A 59 0.77 0.96 0.02
CA ALA A 59 1.82 1.34 -0.92
C ALA A 59 1.74 2.83 -1.26
N GLN A 60 2.90 3.44 -1.46
CA GLN A 60 3.03 4.81 -1.96
C GLN A 60 4.11 4.89 -3.04
N GLY A 61 3.75 5.49 -4.18
CA GLY A 61 4.65 5.76 -5.29
C GLY A 61 5.85 6.66 -4.94
N GLU A 62 6.86 6.67 -5.80
CA GLU A 62 8.10 7.43 -5.59
C GLU A 62 7.95 8.94 -5.87
N ASP A 63 7.00 9.32 -6.72
CA ASP A 63 6.89 10.69 -7.23
C ASP A 63 6.35 11.71 -6.22
N GLN A 64 5.98 11.24 -5.01
CA GLN A 64 5.51 12.05 -3.87
C GLN A 64 4.32 12.98 -4.16
N ARG A 65 3.64 12.83 -5.30
CA ARG A 65 2.44 13.62 -5.62
C ARG A 65 1.24 13.16 -4.80
N VAL A 66 1.24 11.89 -4.38
CA VAL A 66 0.38 11.36 -3.33
C VAL A 66 1.25 11.13 -2.10
N GLN A 67 0.90 11.76 -0.98
CA GLN A 67 1.62 11.61 0.29
C GLN A 67 0.70 11.00 1.33
N LEU A 68 1.02 9.78 1.75
CA LEU A 68 0.43 9.16 2.93
C LEU A 68 1.26 9.52 4.15
N PHE A 69 0.60 9.63 5.29
CA PHE A 69 1.20 9.77 6.61
C PHE A 69 0.80 8.56 7.44
N TRP A 70 1.68 8.16 8.34
CA TRP A 70 1.41 7.11 9.31
C TRP A 70 1.73 7.59 10.72
N GLY A 71 1.05 7.04 11.72
CA GLY A 71 1.31 7.35 13.11
C GLY A 71 0.71 6.32 14.06
N ILE A 72 1.05 6.45 15.33
CA ILE A 72 0.52 5.63 16.41
C ILE A 72 -0.40 6.49 17.28
N ALA A 73 -1.66 6.09 17.41
CA ALA A 73 -2.63 6.75 18.27
C ALA A 73 -2.41 6.39 19.74
N ALA A 74 -3.09 7.11 20.65
CA ALA A 74 -2.92 6.94 22.09
C ALA A 74 -3.31 5.54 22.62
N ASP A 75 -4.17 4.82 21.90
CA ASP A 75 -4.59 3.45 22.18
C ASP A 75 -3.64 2.39 21.62
N GLY A 76 -2.55 2.81 20.94
CA GLY A 76 -1.60 1.92 20.27
C GLY A 76 -1.98 1.52 18.85
N SER A 77 -3.12 1.99 18.34
CA SER A 77 -3.55 1.71 16.96
C SER A 77 -2.68 2.44 15.94
N VAL A 78 -2.44 1.80 14.78
CA VAL A 78 -1.80 2.44 13.62
C VAL A 78 -2.84 3.26 12.85
N VAL A 79 -2.52 4.51 12.54
CA VAL A 79 -3.36 5.39 11.71
C VAL A 79 -2.61 5.69 10.43
N ILE A 80 -3.28 5.56 9.29
CA ILE A 80 -2.79 5.94 7.95
C ILE A 80 -3.76 6.95 7.35
N SER A 81 -3.26 8.06 6.82
CA SER A 81 -4.10 9.04 6.10
C SER A 81 -3.26 9.88 5.14
N ASP A 82 -3.86 10.32 4.04
CA ASP A 82 -3.33 11.37 3.18
C ASP A 82 -3.57 12.78 3.75
N ASN A 83 -4.47 12.92 4.74
CA ASN A 83 -4.76 14.18 5.40
C ASN A 83 -3.91 14.35 6.67
N LYS A 84 -2.96 15.29 6.59
CA LYS A 84 -2.04 15.62 7.69
C LYS A 84 -2.75 16.07 8.97
N ASP A 85 -3.88 16.75 8.87
CA ASP A 85 -4.60 17.27 10.04
C ASP A 85 -5.33 16.14 10.79
N VAL A 86 -5.86 15.15 10.06
CA VAL A 86 -6.42 13.92 10.66
C VAL A 86 -5.35 13.17 11.45
N ILE A 87 -4.15 13.03 10.88
CA ILE A 87 -3.02 12.35 11.54
C ILE A 87 -2.55 13.11 12.78
N LYS A 88 -2.44 14.44 12.72
CA LYS A 88 -2.08 15.25 13.90
C LYS A 88 -3.12 15.13 15.00
N ALA A 89 -4.40 15.17 14.65
CA ALA A 89 -5.49 15.04 15.61
C ALA A 89 -5.49 13.66 16.29
N SER A 90 -5.15 12.60 15.53
CA SER A 90 -5.20 11.22 16.03
C SER A 90 -3.93 10.77 16.76
N CYS A 91 -2.75 11.22 16.31
CA CYS A 91 -1.45 10.72 16.77
C CYS A 91 -0.59 11.78 17.48
N ALA A 92 -1.09 13.02 17.61
CA ALA A 92 -0.37 14.16 18.18
C ALA A 92 1.02 14.37 17.53
N LYS A 93 2.10 14.01 18.24
CA LYS A 93 3.50 14.11 17.75
C LYS A 93 4.07 12.78 17.24
N SER A 94 3.33 11.69 17.37
CA SER A 94 3.76 10.32 17.04
C SER A 94 3.37 9.95 15.61
N PHE A 95 3.84 10.72 14.62
CA PHE A 95 3.56 10.46 13.21
C PHE A 95 4.73 10.87 12.31
N ALA A 96 4.78 10.28 11.11
CA ALA A 96 5.74 10.59 10.07
C ALA A 96 5.11 10.45 8.68
N PRO A 97 5.70 11.07 7.64
CA PRO A 97 5.39 10.70 6.27
C PRO A 97 5.63 9.21 6.06
N PHE A 98 4.73 8.54 5.33
CA PHE A 98 5.00 7.21 4.83
C PHE A 98 6.10 7.28 3.78
N PRO A 99 7.08 6.36 3.78
CA PRO A 99 8.25 6.49 2.91
C PRO A 99 7.85 6.33 1.44
N PRO A 100 8.31 7.24 0.55
CA PRO A 100 8.08 7.11 -0.88
C PRO A 100 8.72 5.83 -1.43
N GLY A 101 8.13 5.25 -2.47
CA GLY A 101 8.68 4.06 -3.11
C GLY A 101 8.66 2.82 -2.23
N CYS A 102 7.78 2.78 -1.23
CA CYS A 102 7.70 1.70 -0.26
C CYS A 102 6.29 1.12 -0.16
N MET A 103 6.23 -0.13 0.28
CA MET A 103 5.01 -0.84 0.68
C MET A 103 5.17 -1.38 2.09
N PHE A 104 4.04 -1.58 2.75
CA PHE A 104 3.93 -2.32 3.99
C PHE A 104 2.93 -3.46 3.80
N HIS A 105 3.31 -4.67 4.20
CA HIS A 105 2.39 -5.79 4.36
C HIS A 105 2.42 -6.22 5.82
N SER A 106 1.27 -6.39 6.48
CA SER A 106 1.23 -6.69 7.93
C SER A 106 1.99 -7.97 8.32
N GLU A 107 2.15 -8.91 7.39
CA GLU A 107 2.95 -10.14 7.62
C GLU A 107 4.43 -9.99 7.26
N GLY A 108 4.78 -9.04 6.38
CA GLY A 108 6.13 -8.87 5.82
C GLY A 108 6.87 -7.62 6.32
N GLY A 109 6.16 -6.71 6.98
CA GLY A 109 6.67 -5.40 7.36
C GLY A 109 6.81 -4.45 6.17
N LEU A 110 7.63 -3.42 6.37
CA LEU A 110 7.91 -2.36 5.41
C LEU A 110 9.04 -2.77 4.45
N MET A 111 8.84 -2.55 3.15
CA MET A 111 9.74 -2.94 2.07
C MET A 111 9.83 -1.85 0.99
N SER A 112 10.99 -1.68 0.37
CA SER A 112 11.19 -0.81 -0.81
C SER A 112 10.74 -1.51 -2.10
N PHE A 113 10.21 -0.76 -3.07
CA PHE A 113 9.92 -1.28 -4.42
C PHE A 113 11.19 -1.62 -5.20
N GLU A 114 12.18 -0.73 -5.11
CA GLU A 114 13.45 -0.85 -5.81
C GLU A 114 14.30 -1.98 -5.21
N HIS A 115 14.29 -2.07 -3.88
CA HIS A 115 15.14 -2.98 -3.12
C HIS A 115 14.34 -3.87 -2.15
N PRO A 116 13.41 -4.72 -2.62
CA PRO A 116 12.47 -5.45 -1.77
C PRO A 116 13.14 -6.49 -0.86
N LYS A 117 14.36 -6.92 -1.18
CA LYS A 117 15.15 -7.87 -0.38
C LYS A 117 16.05 -7.19 0.66
N ASN A 118 16.19 -5.87 0.60
CA ASN A 118 17.04 -5.13 1.52
C ASN A 118 16.18 -4.59 2.67
N LYS A 119 16.69 -4.74 3.89
CA LYS A 119 16.07 -4.05 5.03
C LYS A 119 16.21 -2.56 4.83
N LEU A 120 15.09 -1.85 4.91
CA LEU A 120 15.09 -0.40 5.05
C LEU A 120 15.82 -0.04 6.36
N LYS A 121 16.71 0.94 6.28
CA LYS A 121 17.49 1.43 7.43
C LYS A 121 16.71 2.48 8.22
#